data_AF-A0A922MAU1-F1
#
_entry.id   AF-A0A922MAU1-F1
#
_cell.length_a   1.000
_cell.length_b   1.000
_cell.length_c   1.000
_cell.angle_alpha   90.00
_cell.angle_beta   90.00
_cell.angle_gamma   90.00
#
_symmetry.space_group_name_H-M   'P 1'
#
loop_
_entity.id
_entity.type
_entity.pdbx_description
1 polymer ?
#
loop_
_entity_poly.entity_id
_entity_poly.type
_entity_poly.pdbx_seq_one_letter_code
_entity_poly.pdbx_strand_id
1 'polypeptide(L)'
;MGTPTKAYRQITERFGTPERIPSPAPQAYPVCRAAISQALIRQGTPCSALDVMLNSLSTNTFKQYDSPLKLWWLFCREHSLDTYQASIPYILNFLTKCYQNGATYGTINTTRSALSLLMGPKIGSGDRIKRFIKGIFRSRPPMPKYDRTWDPGIVLNHLAECYPNEEVTLEKLTRKLVTILALTTGHRVQTLSMIKISNMKFSDSGVEIYIPDIIKTSRRGSTQPMFHLKAFIQKKEICPVNTIKSYIDRTSSIRKSTDKLILTSKKPYKNASTQTLDQYFAKQLSND
;
A
#
# COMPACT_ATOMS: atom_id res chain seq x y z
N MET A 1 10.57 1.44 4.20
CA MET A 1 9.47 1.52 5.17
C MET A 1 9.17 0.12 5.67
N GLY A 2 9.41 -0.16 6.96
CA GLY A 2 8.58 -1.17 7.62
C GLY A 2 7.13 -0.70 7.48
N THR A 3 6.23 -1.60 7.08
CA THR A 3 4.80 -1.27 7.11
C THR A 3 4.45 -0.71 8.49
N PRO A 4 3.52 0.25 8.63
CA PRO A 4 3.08 0.74 9.95
C PRO A 4 2.79 -0.42 10.91
N THR A 5 2.25 -1.51 10.39
CA THR A 5 2.03 -2.80 11.06
C THR A 5 3.29 -3.39 11.74
N LYS A 6 4.49 -3.31 11.14
CA LYS A 6 5.75 -3.77 11.76
C LYS A 6 6.18 -2.87 12.93
N ALA A 7 6.04 -1.54 12.79
CA ALA A 7 6.32 -0.61 13.87
C ALA A 7 5.36 -0.82 15.05
N TYR A 8 4.08 -1.09 14.77
CA TYR A 8 3.11 -1.38 15.82
C TYR A 8 3.33 -2.71 16.52
N ARG A 9 3.91 -3.74 15.87
CA ARG A 9 4.25 -5.01 16.56
C ARG A 9 5.25 -4.78 17.69
N GLN A 10 6.36 -4.08 17.42
CA GLN A 10 7.38 -3.73 18.42
C GLN A 10 6.82 -2.82 19.52
N ILE A 11 5.89 -1.92 19.17
CA ILE A 11 5.21 -1.08 20.16
C ILE A 11 4.27 -1.93 21.03
N THR A 12 3.48 -2.83 20.44
CA THR A 12 2.50 -3.68 21.15
C THR A 12 3.17 -4.57 22.20
N GLU A 13 4.36 -5.11 21.90
CA GLU A 13 5.16 -5.90 22.85
C GLU A 13 5.60 -5.08 24.07
N ARG A 14 5.81 -3.76 23.92
CA ARG A 14 6.20 -2.85 25.01
C ARG A 14 5.03 -2.28 25.79
N PHE A 15 3.79 -2.48 25.33
CA PHE A 15 2.60 -1.99 26.02
C PHE A 15 2.12 -2.92 27.16
N GLY A 16 2.70 -4.11 27.32
CA GLY A 16 2.43 -5.04 28.42
C GLY A 16 1.02 -5.66 28.42
N THR A 17 0.89 -6.87 28.96
CA THR A 17 -0.42 -7.44 29.32
C THR A 17 -0.87 -6.87 30.67
N PRO A 18 -2.10 -6.36 30.81
CA PRO A 18 -2.53 -5.72 32.05
C PRO A 18 -2.71 -6.73 33.19
N GLU A 19 -2.20 -6.37 34.37
CA GLU A 19 -2.50 -7.01 35.65
C GLU A 19 -3.98 -6.80 36.03
N ARG A 20 -4.57 -7.81 36.68
CA ARG A 20 -6.02 -7.98 36.86
C ARG A 20 -6.56 -7.09 38.00
N ILE A 21 -7.52 -6.22 37.70
CA ILE A 21 -8.48 -5.64 38.67
C ILE A 21 -9.90 -5.88 38.13
N PRO A 22 -10.89 -6.30 38.95
CA PRO A 22 -12.20 -6.69 38.45
C PRO A 22 -13.09 -5.45 38.22
N SER A 23 -13.48 -5.24 36.96
CA SER A 23 -14.49 -4.28 36.50
C SER A 23 -15.30 -4.96 35.36
N PRO A 24 -16.51 -4.48 34.99
CA PRO A 24 -17.48 -5.25 34.22
C PRO A 24 -16.88 -5.72 32.89
N ALA A 25 -17.30 -6.91 32.45
CA ALA A 25 -16.65 -7.75 31.43
C ALA A 25 -15.90 -6.93 30.36
N PRO A 26 -14.58 -7.13 30.20
CA PRO A 26 -13.77 -6.27 29.35
C PRO A 26 -14.22 -6.40 27.91
N GLN A 27 -14.84 -5.35 27.36
CA GLN A 27 -15.23 -5.34 25.96
C GLN A 27 -13.96 -5.39 25.11
N ALA A 28 -13.78 -6.54 24.44
CA ALA A 28 -12.65 -6.78 23.56
C ALA A 28 -12.65 -5.73 22.44
N TYR A 29 -11.46 -5.34 21.97
CA TYR A 29 -11.34 -4.40 20.85
C TYR A 29 -12.13 -4.93 19.64
N PRO A 30 -13.18 -4.22 19.19
CA PRO A 30 -13.87 -4.58 17.97
C PRO A 30 -12.92 -4.28 16.81
N VAL A 31 -12.68 -5.25 15.94
CA VAL A 31 -11.83 -5.09 14.73
C VAL A 31 -12.10 -3.75 14.04
N CYS A 32 -11.07 -3.11 13.47
CA CYS A 32 -11.09 -1.73 12.96
C CYS A 32 -12.39 -1.28 12.27
N ARG A 33 -12.92 -2.10 11.35
CA ARG A 33 -14.16 -1.78 10.62
C ARG A 33 -15.36 -1.61 11.56
N ALA A 34 -15.49 -2.48 12.56
CA ALA A 34 -16.55 -2.42 13.56
C ALA A 34 -16.38 -1.21 14.50
N ALA A 35 -15.14 -0.89 14.91
CA ALA A 35 -14.87 0.33 15.68
C ALA A 35 -15.28 1.60 14.90
N ILE A 36 -14.91 1.71 13.63
CA ILE A 36 -15.30 2.85 12.79
C ILE A 36 -16.81 2.88 12.56
N SER A 37 -17.43 1.72 12.35
CA SER A 37 -18.89 1.59 12.22
C SER A 37 -19.61 2.15 13.44
N GLN A 38 -19.19 1.74 14.65
CA GLN A 38 -19.74 2.24 15.90
C GLN A 38 -19.53 3.74 16.07
N ALA A 39 -18.36 4.26 15.68
CA ALA A 39 -18.10 5.70 15.71
C ALA A 39 -19.09 6.49 14.85
N LEU A 40 -19.35 6.03 13.62
CA LEU A 40 -20.30 6.66 12.70
C LEU A 40 -21.73 6.66 13.26
N ILE A 41 -22.17 5.53 13.84
CA ILE A 41 -23.48 5.41 14.49
C ILE A 41 -23.59 6.40 15.65
N ARG A 42 -22.57 6.50 16.51
CA ARG A 42 -22.55 7.44 17.64
C ARG A 42 -22.56 8.91 17.19
N GLN A 43 -22.07 9.19 15.99
CA GLN A 43 -22.12 10.51 15.36
C GLN A 43 -23.45 10.81 14.65
N GLY A 44 -24.45 9.91 14.75
CA GLY A 44 -25.78 10.10 14.18
C GLY A 44 -25.91 9.66 12.72
N THR A 45 -24.97 8.84 12.21
CA THR A 45 -25.08 8.29 10.86
C THR A 45 -26.25 7.29 10.80
N PRO A 46 -27.24 7.47 9.89
CA PRO A 46 -28.30 6.49 9.70
C PRO A 46 -27.74 5.13 9.24
N CYS A 47 -28.32 4.03 9.73
CA CYS A 47 -27.86 2.67 9.36
C CYS A 47 -27.86 2.43 7.84
N SER A 48 -28.80 3.03 7.11
CA SER A 48 -28.89 2.95 5.64
C SER A 48 -27.69 3.58 4.91
N ALA A 49 -27.00 4.54 5.53
CA ALA A 49 -25.84 5.21 4.95
C ALA A 49 -24.50 4.57 5.37
N LEU A 50 -24.52 3.64 6.32
CA LEU A 50 -23.34 3.15 7.01
C LEU A 50 -22.36 2.44 6.07
N ASP A 51 -22.84 1.49 5.27
CA ASP A 51 -21.99 0.77 4.33
C ASP A 51 -21.42 1.68 3.24
N VAL A 52 -22.21 2.65 2.78
CA VAL A 52 -21.76 3.66 1.81
C VAL A 52 -20.62 4.50 2.40
N MET A 53 -20.76 4.95 3.66
CA MET A 53 -19.70 5.69 4.35
C MET A 53 -18.47 4.85 4.62
N LEU A 54 -18.63 3.57 5.00
CA LEU A 54 -17.51 2.65 5.21
C LEU A 54 -16.73 2.38 3.91
N ASN A 55 -17.39 2.42 2.75
CA ASN A 55 -16.76 2.28 1.44
C ASN A 55 -15.87 3.48 1.04
N SER A 56 -15.91 4.59 1.79
CA SER A 56 -14.94 5.68 1.63
C SER A 56 -13.51 5.26 1.97
N LEU A 57 -13.33 4.13 2.67
CA LEU A 57 -12.04 3.61 3.11
C LEU A 57 -11.70 2.32 2.39
N SER A 58 -10.49 2.25 1.83
CA SER A 58 -9.98 1.01 1.24
C SER A 58 -9.73 -0.05 2.32
N THR A 59 -9.77 -1.32 1.93
CA THR A 59 -9.37 -2.45 2.80
C THR A 59 -7.96 -2.28 3.38
N ASN A 60 -7.04 -1.68 2.62
CA ASN A 60 -5.70 -1.38 3.08
C ASN A 60 -5.69 -0.26 4.15
N THR A 61 -6.59 0.73 4.04
CA THR A 61 -6.75 1.77 5.06
C THR A 61 -7.24 1.17 6.38
N PHE A 62 -8.24 0.28 6.34
CA PHE A 62 -8.68 -0.46 7.54
C PHE A 62 -7.53 -1.23 8.19
N LYS A 63 -6.73 -1.96 7.40
CA LYS A 63 -5.55 -2.69 7.90
C LYS A 63 -4.49 -1.76 8.52
N GLN A 64 -4.29 -0.58 7.94
CA GLN A 64 -3.33 0.41 8.47
C GLN A 64 -3.83 1.05 9.77
N TYR A 65 -5.15 1.22 9.92
CA TYR A 65 -5.76 1.85 11.09
C TYR A 65 -6.02 0.86 12.23
N ASP A 66 -6.09 -0.44 11.95
CA ASP A 66 -6.40 -1.44 12.96
C ASP A 66 -5.42 -1.45 14.14
N SER A 67 -4.12 -1.43 13.86
CA SER A 67 -3.09 -1.41 14.91
C SER A 67 -3.14 -0.15 15.80
N PRO A 68 -3.19 1.10 15.26
CA PRO A 68 -3.29 2.28 16.12
C PRO A 68 -4.60 2.34 16.89
N LEU A 69 -5.73 1.91 16.30
CA LEU A 69 -7.02 1.91 17.00
C LEU A 69 -7.06 0.86 18.12
N LYS A 70 -6.43 -0.30 17.93
CA LYS A 70 -6.26 -1.28 18.99
C LYS A 70 -5.43 -0.74 20.17
N LEU A 71 -4.32 -0.05 19.88
CA LEU A 71 -3.51 0.58 20.93
C LEU A 71 -4.27 1.70 21.66
N TRP A 72 -5.04 2.50 20.92
CA TRP A 72 -5.90 3.51 21.51
C TRP A 72 -6.97 2.90 22.43
N TRP A 73 -7.60 1.80 22.01
CA TRP A 73 -8.57 1.07 22.82
C TRP A 73 -7.97 0.62 24.16
N LEU A 74 -6.75 0.06 24.12
CA LEU A 74 -6.04 -0.37 25.33
C LEU A 74 -5.70 0.83 26.23
N PHE A 75 -5.21 1.93 25.65
CA PHE A 75 -4.92 3.16 26.39
C PHE A 75 -6.16 3.74 27.07
N CYS A 76 -7.31 3.75 26.38
CA CYS A 76 -8.57 4.21 26.95
C CYS A 76 -9.01 3.34 28.12
N ARG A 77 -8.87 2.02 28.00
CA ARG A 77 -9.16 1.09 29.10
C ARG A 77 -8.27 1.32 30.33
N GLU A 78 -6.97 1.51 30.11
CA GLU A 78 -6.00 1.80 31.17
C GLU A 78 -6.37 3.08 31.95
N HIS A 79 -6.95 4.08 31.27
CA HIS A 79 -7.26 5.39 31.85
C HIS A 79 -8.76 5.60 32.12
N SER A 80 -9.59 4.54 32.01
CA SER A 80 -11.05 4.62 32.16
C SER A 80 -11.73 5.69 31.30
N LEU A 81 -11.31 5.82 30.03
CA LEU A 81 -11.83 6.79 29.06
C LEU A 81 -12.84 6.17 28.10
N ASP A 82 -13.76 6.98 27.60
CA ASP A 82 -14.57 6.62 26.42
C ASP A 82 -13.70 6.67 25.15
N THR A 83 -13.53 5.52 24.48
CA THR A 83 -12.77 5.38 23.24
C THR A 83 -13.19 6.37 22.14
N TYR A 84 -14.47 6.74 22.09
CA TYR A 84 -15.02 7.57 21.01
C TYR A 84 -15.13 9.04 21.40
N GLN A 85 -14.85 9.38 22.66
CA GLN A 85 -14.93 10.72 23.19
C GLN A 85 -13.79 10.97 24.17
N ALA A 86 -12.65 11.42 23.64
CA ALA A 86 -11.51 11.80 24.47
C ALA A 86 -11.13 13.27 24.28
N SER A 87 -10.69 13.88 25.38
CA SER A 87 -10.19 15.24 25.36
C SER A 87 -8.80 15.33 24.72
N ILE A 88 -8.46 16.51 24.19
CA ILE A 88 -7.16 16.77 23.55
C ILE A 88 -5.96 16.40 24.44
N PRO A 89 -5.96 16.69 25.77
CA PRO A 89 -4.89 16.24 26.66
C PRO A 89 -4.62 14.73 26.63
N TYR A 90 -5.66 13.89 26.71
CA TYR A 90 -5.49 12.43 26.67
C TYR A 90 -5.00 11.94 25.32
N ILE A 91 -5.45 12.55 24.22
CA ILE A 91 -4.96 12.24 22.88
C ILE A 91 -3.46 12.59 22.79
N LEU A 92 -3.04 13.75 23.29
CA LEU A 92 -1.62 14.14 23.32
C LEU A 92 -0.79 13.19 24.18
N ASN A 93 -1.28 12.78 25.35
CA ASN A 93 -0.60 11.80 26.21
C ASN A 93 -0.41 10.47 25.47
N PHE A 94 -1.45 9.97 24.80
CA PHE A 94 -1.36 8.75 24.01
C PHE A 94 -0.36 8.87 22.86
N LEU A 95 -0.43 9.93 22.06
CA LEU A 95 0.50 10.13 20.94
C LEU A 95 1.94 10.32 21.45
N THR A 96 2.13 10.90 22.63
CA THR A 96 3.43 11.02 23.31
C THR A 96 3.94 9.65 23.74
N LYS A 97 3.09 8.78 24.34
CA LYS A 97 3.44 7.39 24.67
C LYS A 97 3.87 6.63 23.40
N CYS A 98 3.15 6.79 22.28
CA CYS A 98 3.57 6.22 21.00
C CYS A 98 4.95 6.74 20.54
N TYR A 99 5.20 8.05 20.64
CA TYR A 99 6.46 8.67 20.25
C TYR A 99 7.65 8.19 21.10
N GLN A 100 7.47 8.16 22.43
CA GLN A 100 8.45 7.65 23.38
C GLN A 100 8.76 6.16 23.13
N ASN A 101 7.75 5.39 22.74
CA ASN A 101 7.92 3.98 22.34
C ASN A 101 8.54 3.80 20.95
N GLY A 102 9.05 4.85 20.31
CA GLY A 102 9.81 4.78 19.08
C GLY A 102 8.98 4.88 17.80
N ALA A 103 7.69 5.23 17.87
CA ALA A 103 6.88 5.43 16.68
C ALA A 103 7.47 6.51 15.76
N THR A 104 7.53 6.21 14.47
CA THR A 104 8.01 7.16 13.45
C THR A 104 6.98 8.28 13.24
N TYR A 105 7.42 9.40 12.65
CA TYR A 105 6.51 10.48 12.23
C TYR A 105 5.33 9.97 11.40
N GLY A 106 5.58 9.09 10.42
CA GLY A 106 4.54 8.50 9.57
C GLY A 106 3.56 7.63 10.35
N THR A 107 4.06 6.86 11.33
CA THR A 107 3.25 6.06 12.24
C THR A 107 2.30 6.94 13.05
N ILE A 108 2.83 7.99 13.70
CA ILE A 108 2.04 8.90 14.55
C ILE A 108 1.01 9.67 13.72
N ASN A 109 1.38 10.12 12.51
CA ASN A 109 0.43 10.79 11.63
C ASN A 109 -0.71 9.85 11.15
N THR A 110 -0.40 8.56 10.98
CA THR A 110 -1.40 7.51 10.72
C THR A 110 -2.32 7.34 11.94
N THR A 111 -1.78 7.26 13.16
CA THR A 111 -2.55 7.23 14.40
C THR A 111 -3.51 8.40 14.50
N ARG A 112 -3.00 9.64 14.31
CA ARG A 112 -3.81 10.86 14.33
C ARG A 112 -4.98 10.80 13.36
N SER A 113 -4.73 10.30 12.14
CA SER A 113 -5.77 10.18 11.10
C SER A 113 -6.82 9.14 11.48
N ALA A 114 -6.41 8.00 12.04
CA ALA A 114 -7.31 6.98 12.54
C ALA A 114 -8.19 7.48 13.71
N LEU A 115 -7.61 8.23 14.66
CA LEU A 115 -8.35 8.84 15.76
C LEU A 115 -9.35 9.90 15.28
N SER A 116 -8.99 10.67 14.24
CA SER A 116 -9.90 11.65 13.62
C SER A 116 -11.12 10.99 12.99
N LEU A 117 -11.00 9.75 12.55
CA LEU A 117 -12.13 8.98 12.01
C LEU A 117 -13.05 8.46 13.13
N LEU A 118 -12.51 8.14 14.31
CA LEU A 118 -13.32 7.70 15.46
C LEU A 118 -14.09 8.83 16.14
N MET A 119 -13.45 9.98 16.37
CA MET A 119 -14.03 11.04 17.21
C MET A 119 -14.28 12.35 16.43
N GLY A 120 -14.04 12.35 15.11
CA GLY A 120 -14.35 13.45 14.22
C GLY A 120 -13.16 14.35 13.83
N PRO A 121 -13.37 15.24 12.84
CA PRO A 121 -12.31 15.99 12.15
C PRO A 121 -11.60 17.03 13.04
N LYS A 122 -12.21 17.39 14.18
CA LYS A 122 -11.65 18.36 15.15
C LYS A 122 -10.30 17.88 15.72
N ILE A 123 -10.08 16.57 15.87
CA ILE A 123 -8.78 16.01 16.29
C ILE A 123 -7.71 16.27 15.24
N GLY A 124 -8.02 15.99 13.98
CA GLY A 124 -7.08 16.15 12.89
C GLY A 124 -6.73 17.62 12.61
N SER A 125 -7.64 18.53 12.96
CA SER A 125 -7.58 19.95 12.62
C SER A 125 -7.17 20.86 13.77
N GLY A 126 -7.18 20.38 15.02
CA GLY A 126 -6.88 21.19 16.21
C GLY A 126 -5.42 21.63 16.33
N ASP A 127 -5.20 22.88 16.73
CA ASP A 127 -3.87 23.52 16.71
C ASP A 127 -2.85 22.83 17.61
N ARG A 128 -3.26 22.37 18.80
CA ARG A 128 -2.36 21.66 19.73
C ARG A 128 -1.84 20.36 19.12
N ILE A 129 -2.69 19.60 18.44
CA ILE A 129 -2.30 18.36 17.75
C ILE A 129 -1.38 18.68 16.57
N LYS A 130 -1.70 19.69 15.75
CA LYS A 130 -0.83 20.14 14.65
C LYS A 130 0.56 20.57 15.14
N ARG A 131 0.63 21.37 16.22
CA ARG A 131 1.88 21.79 16.85
C ARG A 131 2.68 20.61 17.37
N PHE A 132 2.02 19.64 18.00
CA PHE A 132 2.67 18.41 18.48
C PHE A 132 3.28 17.59 17.34
N ILE A 133 2.54 17.35 16.25
CA ILE A 133 3.05 16.63 15.07
C ILE A 133 4.22 17.38 14.42
N LYS A 134 4.14 18.72 14.33
CA LYS A 134 5.25 19.56 13.84
C LYS A 134 6.47 19.46 14.76
N GLY A 135 6.27 19.38 16.08
CA GLY A 135 7.32 19.13 17.06
C GLY A 135 8.03 17.81 16.79
N ILE A 136 7.29 16.72 16.63
CA ILE A 136 7.86 15.40 16.30
C ILE A 136 8.69 15.45 15.02
N PHE A 137 8.19 16.10 13.96
CA PHE A 137 8.93 16.24 12.71
C PHE A 137 10.28 16.93 12.91
N ARG A 138 10.34 17.98 13.73
CA ARG A 138 11.58 18.72 14.00
C ARG A 138 12.52 17.95 14.92
N SER A 139 11.99 17.24 15.91
CA SER A 139 12.79 16.46 16.87
C SER A 139 13.35 15.18 16.26
N ARG A 140 12.61 14.52 15.36
CA ARG A 140 13.02 13.30 14.67
C ARG A 140 12.55 13.34 13.22
N PRO A 141 13.24 14.08 12.33
CA PRO A 141 12.86 14.18 10.94
C PRO A 141 12.92 12.80 10.27
N PRO A 142 11.94 12.47 9.40
CA PRO A 142 11.99 11.23 8.63
C PRO A 142 13.15 11.31 7.64
N MET A 143 14.15 10.44 7.81
CA MET A 143 15.23 10.34 6.84
C MET A 143 14.74 9.64 5.56
N PRO A 144 15.18 10.10 4.37
CA PRO A 144 14.92 9.37 3.15
C PRO A 144 15.57 7.99 3.24
N LYS A 145 14.90 6.98 2.67
CA LYS A 145 15.43 5.61 2.67
C LYS A 145 16.71 5.50 1.83
N TYR A 146 16.81 6.34 0.81
CA TYR A 146 17.91 6.38 -0.15
C TYR A 146 18.45 7.80 -0.19
N ASP A 147 19.77 7.93 -0.06
CA ASP A 147 20.50 9.20 -0.14
C ASP A 147 20.86 9.57 -1.59
N ARG A 148 20.90 8.58 -2.49
CA ARG A 148 21.24 8.73 -3.90
C ARG A 148 20.25 7.96 -4.78
N THR A 149 20.11 8.41 -6.03
CA THR A 149 19.44 7.65 -7.08
C THR A 149 20.41 6.65 -7.69
N TRP A 150 19.92 5.48 -8.10
CA TRP A 150 20.69 4.45 -8.79
C TRP A 150 20.73 4.74 -10.31
N ASP A 151 21.69 4.17 -11.03
CA ASP A 151 21.85 4.35 -12.50
C ASP A 151 20.97 3.35 -13.29
N PRO A 152 19.96 3.83 -14.04
CA PRO A 152 19.13 3.00 -14.92
C PRO A 152 19.92 2.18 -15.95
N GLY A 153 21.07 2.67 -16.40
CA GLY A 153 21.89 2.03 -17.43
C GLY A 153 22.34 0.63 -17.06
N ILE A 154 22.74 0.41 -15.80
CA ILE A 154 23.18 -0.89 -15.29
C ILE A 154 22.06 -1.92 -15.44
N VAL A 155 20.86 -1.58 -14.96
CA VAL A 155 19.70 -2.49 -15.04
C VAL A 155 19.28 -2.72 -16.49
N LEU A 156 19.30 -1.68 -17.33
CA LEU A 156 18.99 -1.83 -18.75
C LEU A 156 19.97 -2.76 -19.46
N ASN A 157 21.26 -2.69 -19.15
CA ASN A 157 22.29 -3.59 -19.69
C ASN A 157 22.07 -5.04 -19.25
N HIS A 158 21.81 -5.28 -17.95
CA HIS A 158 21.49 -6.63 -17.48
C HIS A 158 20.17 -7.17 -18.10
N LEU A 159 19.16 -6.31 -18.32
CA LEU A 159 17.93 -6.70 -19.01
C LEU A 159 18.17 -7.07 -20.49
N ALA A 160 19.12 -6.39 -21.14
CA ALA A 160 19.54 -6.67 -22.51
C ALA A 160 20.17 -8.06 -22.64
N GLU A 161 20.99 -8.50 -21.69
CA GLU A 161 21.58 -9.85 -21.65
C GLU A 161 20.54 -10.98 -21.58
N CYS A 162 19.33 -10.68 -21.10
CA CYS A 162 18.20 -11.62 -21.06
C CYS A 162 17.46 -11.69 -22.42
N TYR A 163 18.17 -11.58 -23.53
CA TYR A 163 17.66 -11.69 -24.89
C TYR A 163 18.40 -12.81 -25.63
N PRO A 164 17.74 -13.61 -26.49
CA PRO A 164 16.33 -13.55 -26.93
C PRO A 164 15.31 -13.90 -25.83
N ASN A 165 14.09 -13.33 -25.92
CA ASN A 165 13.05 -13.53 -24.89
C ASN A 165 12.50 -14.96 -24.86
N GLU A 166 12.67 -15.68 -25.97
CA GLU A 166 12.20 -17.03 -26.23
C GLU A 166 13.07 -18.07 -25.51
N GLU A 167 14.37 -17.78 -25.36
CA GLU A 167 15.37 -18.71 -24.81
C GLU A 167 15.48 -18.64 -23.29
N VAL A 168 15.10 -17.51 -22.68
CA VAL A 168 15.19 -17.35 -21.22
C VAL A 168 14.11 -18.14 -20.49
N THR A 169 14.32 -18.46 -19.21
CA THR A 169 13.27 -19.10 -18.40
C THR A 169 12.06 -18.17 -18.20
N LEU A 170 10.87 -18.74 -17.98
CA LEU A 170 9.66 -17.94 -17.71
C LEU A 170 9.85 -17.02 -16.49
N GLU A 171 10.59 -17.45 -15.48
CA GLU A 171 10.92 -16.64 -14.31
C GLU A 171 11.77 -15.41 -14.68
N LYS A 172 12.84 -15.60 -15.47
CA LYS A 172 13.67 -14.48 -15.97
C LYS A 172 12.85 -13.54 -16.85
N LEU A 173 12.03 -14.07 -17.76
CA LEU A 173 11.17 -13.26 -18.62
C LEU A 173 10.13 -12.46 -17.81
N THR A 174 9.54 -13.06 -16.77
CA THR A 174 8.59 -12.38 -15.88
C THR A 174 9.25 -11.21 -15.16
N ARG A 175 10.46 -11.41 -14.60
CA ARG A 175 11.24 -10.35 -13.94
C ARG A 175 11.62 -9.24 -14.92
N LYS A 176 12.06 -9.60 -16.13
CA LYS A 176 12.37 -8.66 -17.21
C LYS A 176 11.15 -7.81 -17.57
N LEU A 177 10.00 -8.43 -17.81
CA LEU A 177 8.74 -7.74 -18.11
C LEU A 177 8.35 -6.75 -17.01
N VAL A 178 8.31 -7.19 -15.75
CA VAL A 178 7.92 -6.34 -14.61
C VAL A 178 8.85 -5.12 -14.50
N THR A 179 10.15 -5.34 -14.67
CA THR A 179 11.17 -4.28 -14.54
C THR A 179 11.09 -3.29 -15.70
N ILE A 180 11.00 -3.77 -16.95
CA ILE A 180 10.84 -2.91 -18.12
C ILE A 180 9.54 -2.08 -18.03
N LEU A 181 8.43 -2.69 -17.61
CA LEU A 181 7.17 -1.97 -17.41
C LEU A 181 7.30 -0.90 -16.30
N ALA A 182 7.97 -1.22 -15.19
CA ALA A 182 8.19 -0.25 -14.12
C ALA A 182 9.04 0.96 -14.60
N LEU A 183 10.10 0.71 -15.36
CA LEU A 183 10.99 1.75 -15.88
C LEU A 183 10.33 2.59 -16.97
N THR A 184 9.59 1.96 -17.89
CA THR A 184 8.98 2.66 -19.03
C THR A 184 7.72 3.43 -18.66
N THR A 185 6.95 2.95 -17.69
CA THR A 185 5.70 3.61 -17.26
C THR A 185 5.91 4.59 -16.11
N GLY A 186 6.92 4.37 -15.25
CA GLY A 186 7.11 5.16 -14.02
C GLY A 186 5.97 5.01 -13.00
N HIS A 187 5.07 4.04 -13.18
CA HIS A 187 3.90 3.84 -12.33
C HIS A 187 4.18 2.91 -11.14
N ARG A 188 3.31 2.97 -10.12
CA ARG A 188 3.40 2.07 -8.95
C ARG A 188 3.13 0.63 -9.36
N VAL A 189 3.78 -0.30 -8.67
CA VAL A 189 3.60 -1.75 -8.86
C VAL A 189 2.14 -2.19 -8.72
N GLN A 190 1.35 -1.52 -7.88
CA GLN A 190 -0.10 -1.74 -7.81
C GLN A 190 -0.77 -1.57 -9.18
N THR A 191 -0.45 -0.51 -9.91
CA THR A 191 -1.00 -0.22 -11.23
C THR A 191 -0.57 -1.29 -12.24
N LEU A 192 0.70 -1.71 -12.20
CA LEU A 192 1.20 -2.79 -13.06
C LEU A 192 0.46 -4.12 -12.82
N SER A 193 0.10 -4.42 -11.56
CA SER A 193 -0.65 -5.64 -11.20
C SER A 193 -2.11 -5.65 -11.67
N MET A 194 -2.61 -4.54 -12.23
CA MET A 194 -3.97 -4.40 -12.75
C MET A 194 -4.03 -4.43 -14.28
N ILE A 195 -2.88 -4.51 -14.96
CA ILE A 195 -2.82 -4.62 -16.42
C ILE A 195 -3.56 -5.89 -16.87
N LYS A 196 -4.49 -5.72 -17.80
CA LYS A 196 -5.30 -6.77 -18.43
C LYS A 196 -4.96 -6.86 -19.91
N ILE A 197 -4.94 -8.06 -20.45
CA ILE A 197 -4.64 -8.30 -21.88
C ILE A 197 -5.78 -7.76 -22.74
N SER A 198 -7.03 -7.97 -22.31
CA SER A 198 -8.23 -7.44 -22.97
C SER A 198 -8.22 -5.91 -23.18
N ASN A 199 -7.46 -5.17 -22.37
CA ASN A 199 -7.36 -3.72 -22.42
C ASN A 199 -6.14 -3.21 -23.22
N MET A 200 -5.44 -4.09 -23.94
CA MET A 200 -4.30 -3.73 -24.76
C MET A 200 -4.70 -3.52 -26.22
N LYS A 201 -4.21 -2.45 -26.82
CA LYS A 201 -4.33 -2.19 -28.26
C LYS A 201 -2.94 -2.09 -28.86
N PHE A 202 -2.57 -3.10 -29.64
CA PHE A 202 -1.30 -3.12 -30.36
C PHE A 202 -1.43 -2.34 -31.68
N SER A 203 -0.39 -1.62 -32.02
CA SER A 203 -0.18 -0.97 -33.32
C SER A 203 1.26 -1.18 -33.78
N ASP A 204 1.58 -0.74 -34.99
CA ASP A 204 2.95 -0.81 -35.52
C ASP A 204 3.93 0.05 -34.70
N SER A 205 3.43 1.13 -34.10
CA SER A 205 4.23 2.05 -33.29
C SER A 205 4.44 1.58 -31.84
N GLY A 206 3.58 0.69 -31.33
CA GLY A 206 3.72 0.13 -29.99
C GLY A 206 2.44 -0.46 -29.41
N VAL A 207 2.19 -0.23 -28.12
CA VAL A 207 0.98 -0.71 -27.43
C VAL A 207 0.40 0.37 -26.51
N GLU A 208 -0.92 0.50 -26.58
CA GLU A 208 -1.72 1.28 -25.64
C GLU A 208 -2.37 0.35 -24.63
N ILE A 209 -2.30 0.68 -23.34
CA ILE A 209 -2.84 -0.15 -22.26
C ILE A 209 -3.76 0.71 -21.38
N TYR A 210 -5.05 0.41 -21.40
CA TYR A 210 -6.03 1.12 -20.57
C TYR A 210 -6.21 0.44 -19.20
N ILE A 211 -6.21 1.23 -18.12
CA ILE A 211 -6.37 0.74 -16.76
C ILE A 211 -7.62 1.35 -16.14
N PRO A 212 -8.82 0.79 -16.37
CA PRO A 212 -10.08 1.35 -15.88
C PRO A 212 -10.25 1.24 -14.36
N ASP A 213 -9.51 0.32 -13.73
CA ASP A 213 -9.66 -0.01 -12.32
C ASP A 213 -9.32 1.20 -11.42
N ILE A 214 -10.14 1.40 -10.37
CA ILE A 214 -9.88 2.45 -9.37
C ILE A 214 -8.61 2.10 -8.60
N ILE A 215 -7.59 2.95 -8.72
CA ILE A 215 -6.33 2.84 -8.00
C ILE A 215 -6.23 3.93 -6.93
N LYS A 216 -5.21 3.83 -6.07
CA LYS A 216 -4.98 4.79 -4.96
C LYS A 216 -4.91 6.26 -5.42
N THR A 217 -4.51 6.52 -6.67
CA THR A 217 -4.41 7.87 -7.25
C THR A 217 -5.62 8.28 -8.06
N SER A 218 -6.60 7.40 -8.25
CA SER A 218 -7.83 7.78 -8.93
C SER A 218 -8.58 8.80 -8.09
N ARG A 219 -9.13 9.81 -8.77
CA ARG A 219 -9.93 10.88 -8.17
C ARG A 219 -11.21 11.03 -8.96
N ARG A 220 -12.29 11.45 -8.31
CA ARG A 220 -13.55 11.77 -9.00
C ARG A 220 -13.27 12.83 -10.07
N GLY A 221 -13.78 12.61 -11.28
CA GLY A 221 -13.60 13.51 -12.43
C GLY A 221 -12.21 13.42 -13.10
N SER A 222 -11.28 12.61 -12.61
CA SER A 222 -10.00 12.35 -13.29
C SER A 222 -10.15 11.23 -14.30
N THR A 223 -9.45 11.35 -15.42
CA THR A 223 -9.26 10.22 -16.35
C THR A 223 -8.45 9.12 -15.65
N GLN A 224 -8.73 7.87 -16.03
CA GLN A 224 -7.94 6.73 -15.58
C GLN A 224 -6.65 6.61 -16.41
N PRO A 225 -5.60 5.96 -15.86
CA PRO A 225 -4.32 5.85 -16.55
C PRO A 225 -4.44 5.09 -17.88
N MET A 226 -3.72 5.60 -18.89
CA MET A 226 -3.51 4.95 -20.18
C MET A 226 -2.01 4.97 -20.49
N PHE A 227 -1.41 3.78 -20.60
CA PHE A 227 0.00 3.66 -20.91
C PHE A 227 0.20 3.65 -22.41
N HIS A 228 1.15 4.44 -22.90
CA HIS A 228 1.56 4.47 -24.29
C HIS A 228 3.01 4.00 -24.36
N LEU A 229 3.21 2.72 -24.69
CA LEU A 229 4.54 2.10 -24.76
C LEU A 229 4.97 2.00 -26.21
N LYS A 230 6.08 2.66 -26.56
CA LYS A 230 6.64 2.63 -27.91
C LYS A 230 7.46 1.36 -28.15
N ALA A 231 7.41 0.84 -29.37
CA ALA A 231 8.28 -0.25 -29.78
C ALA A 231 9.70 0.28 -30.06
N PHE A 232 10.72 -0.29 -29.41
CA PHE A 232 12.12 0.04 -29.67
C PHE A 232 12.67 -0.86 -30.78
N ILE A 233 12.61 -0.38 -32.02
CA ILE A 233 13.01 -1.15 -33.21
C ILE A 233 14.52 -1.42 -33.21
N GLN A 234 15.32 -0.44 -32.80
CA GLN A 234 16.78 -0.50 -32.80
C GLN A 234 17.35 -1.24 -31.58
N LYS A 235 16.56 -1.41 -30.52
CA LYS A 235 16.97 -2.05 -29.25
C LYS A 235 15.92 -3.05 -28.79
N LYS A 236 15.77 -4.14 -29.54
CA LYS A 236 14.75 -5.19 -29.31
C LYS A 236 14.93 -5.90 -27.96
N GLU A 237 16.16 -5.92 -27.47
CA GLU A 237 16.60 -6.54 -26.22
C GLU A 237 15.97 -5.89 -24.98
N ILE A 238 15.65 -4.60 -25.02
CA ILE A 238 14.99 -3.86 -23.94
C ILE A 238 13.61 -3.30 -24.35
N CYS A 239 13.07 -3.74 -25.49
CA CYS A 239 11.81 -3.23 -26.02
C CYS A 239 10.61 -3.71 -25.18
N PRO A 240 9.83 -2.81 -24.55
CA PRO A 240 8.66 -3.19 -23.75
C PRO A 240 7.63 -3.96 -24.57
N VAL A 241 7.36 -3.51 -25.80
CA VAL A 241 6.35 -4.11 -26.68
C VAL A 241 6.74 -5.53 -27.07
N ASN A 242 8.02 -5.73 -27.43
CA ASN A 242 8.55 -7.04 -27.78
C ASN A 242 8.47 -8.00 -26.59
N THR A 243 8.91 -7.56 -25.40
CA THR A 243 8.82 -8.36 -24.18
C THR A 243 7.37 -8.70 -23.80
N ILE A 244 6.42 -7.77 -23.96
CA ILE A 244 4.99 -8.05 -23.73
C ILE A 244 4.48 -9.13 -24.68
N LYS A 245 4.75 -9.00 -25.99
CA LYS A 245 4.33 -9.98 -27.00
C LYS A 245 4.89 -11.37 -26.70
N SER A 246 6.22 -11.50 -26.59
CA SER A 246 6.88 -12.78 -26.26
C SER A 246 6.34 -13.38 -24.93
N TYR A 247 6.03 -12.53 -23.94
CA TYR A 247 5.47 -13.01 -22.67
C TYR A 247 4.05 -13.54 -22.83
N ILE A 248 3.16 -12.82 -23.53
CA ILE A 248 1.78 -13.26 -23.79
C ILE A 248 1.80 -14.61 -24.51
N ASP A 249 2.62 -14.75 -25.55
CA ASP A 249 2.74 -15.97 -26.34
C ASP A 249 3.20 -17.15 -25.48
N ARG A 250 4.26 -16.97 -24.70
CA ARG A 250 4.80 -18.02 -23.81
C ARG A 250 3.89 -18.42 -22.66
N THR A 251 2.95 -17.55 -22.29
CA THR A 251 2.02 -17.81 -21.19
C THR A 251 0.63 -18.23 -21.65
N SER A 252 0.35 -18.19 -22.95
CA SER A 252 -0.95 -18.53 -23.56
C SER A 252 -1.52 -19.86 -23.04
N SER A 253 -0.72 -20.93 -23.04
CA SER A 253 -1.12 -22.27 -22.61
C SER A 253 -1.37 -22.42 -21.10
N ILE A 254 -0.77 -21.56 -20.27
CA ILE A 254 -0.86 -21.65 -18.80
C ILE A 254 -1.85 -20.63 -18.18
N ARG A 255 -2.38 -19.71 -18.98
CA ARG A 255 -3.27 -18.62 -18.53
C ARG A 255 -4.65 -19.09 -18.08
N LYS A 256 -5.12 -20.26 -18.55
CA LYS A 256 -6.47 -20.75 -18.28
C LYS A 256 -7.51 -19.65 -18.58
N SER A 257 -8.23 -19.15 -17.57
CA SER A 257 -9.25 -18.10 -17.68
C SER A 257 -8.78 -16.71 -17.21
N THR A 258 -7.48 -16.51 -16.98
CA THR A 258 -6.94 -15.26 -16.42
C THR A 258 -6.68 -14.20 -17.48
N ASP A 259 -7.28 -13.03 -17.30
CA ASP A 259 -7.08 -11.86 -18.16
C ASP A 259 -5.93 -10.93 -17.70
N LYS A 260 -5.42 -11.09 -16.46
CA LYS A 260 -4.27 -10.28 -16.02
C LYS A 260 -3.02 -10.60 -16.83
N LEU A 261 -2.26 -9.57 -17.19
CA LEU A 261 -1.01 -9.76 -17.92
C LEU A 261 -0.02 -10.62 -17.12
N ILE A 262 0.29 -10.26 -15.87
CA ILE A 262 1.41 -10.86 -15.14
C ILE A 262 0.95 -12.02 -14.24
N LEU A 263 1.56 -13.19 -14.45
CA LEU A 263 1.33 -14.41 -13.67
C LEU A 263 2.48 -14.69 -12.68
N THR A 264 2.23 -15.55 -11.70
CA THR A 264 3.29 -16.15 -10.90
C THR A 264 4.20 -16.99 -11.79
N SER A 265 5.50 -16.98 -11.51
CA SER A 265 6.52 -17.70 -12.30
C SER A 265 6.58 -19.21 -12.04
N LYS A 266 5.94 -19.69 -10.97
CA LYS A 266 5.94 -21.10 -10.53
C LYS A 266 4.52 -21.64 -10.41
N LYS A 267 4.38 -22.96 -10.57
CA LYS A 267 3.11 -23.68 -10.37
C LYS A 267 2.66 -23.60 -8.90
N PRO A 268 1.35 -23.53 -8.61
CA PRO A 268 0.27 -23.29 -9.58
C PRO A 268 0.33 -21.85 -10.13
N TYR A 269 0.23 -21.71 -11.46
CA TYR A 269 0.24 -20.40 -12.11
C TYR A 269 -1.04 -19.64 -11.76
N LYS A 270 -0.89 -18.47 -11.12
CA LYS A 270 -1.97 -17.61 -10.65
C LYS A 270 -1.67 -16.16 -11.00
N ASN A 271 -2.66 -15.29 -10.82
CA ASN A 271 -2.46 -13.85 -10.83
C ASN A 271 -1.34 -13.42 -9.89
N ALA A 272 -0.34 -12.71 -10.41
CA ALA A 272 0.70 -12.16 -9.55
C ALA A 272 0.14 -11.02 -8.69
N SER A 273 0.35 -11.11 -7.38
CA SER A 273 -0.05 -10.07 -6.44
C SER A 273 0.93 -8.90 -6.46
N THR A 274 0.53 -7.70 -6.01
CA THR A 274 1.44 -6.55 -5.89
C THR A 274 2.73 -6.90 -5.12
N GLN A 275 2.62 -7.70 -4.06
CA GLN A 275 3.78 -8.17 -3.29
C GLN A 275 4.70 -9.09 -4.11
N THR A 276 4.12 -9.93 -4.97
CA THR A 276 4.89 -10.82 -5.86
C THR A 276 5.64 -10.00 -6.91
N LEU A 277 4.99 -8.99 -7.50
CA LEU A 277 5.66 -8.09 -8.45
C LEU A 277 6.79 -7.30 -7.78
N ASP A 278 6.58 -6.77 -6.57
CA ASP A 278 7.61 -6.08 -5.79
C ASP A 278 8.83 -7.00 -5.56
N GLN A 279 8.61 -8.28 -5.26
CA GLN A 279 9.68 -9.28 -5.11
C GLN A 279 10.41 -9.54 -6.43
N TYR A 280 9.73 -9.60 -7.57
CA TYR A 280 10.38 -9.76 -8.87
C TYR A 280 11.28 -8.57 -9.20
N PHE A 281 10.77 -7.35 -8.96
CA PHE A 281 11.53 -6.13 -9.16
C PHE A 281 12.74 -6.07 -8.23
N ALA A 282 12.57 -6.33 -6.93
CA ALA A 282 13.67 -6.32 -5.96
C ALA A 282 14.74 -7.38 -6.30
N LYS A 283 14.32 -8.59 -6.70
CA LYS A 283 15.26 -9.62 -7.16
C LYS A 283 16.00 -9.22 -8.41
N GLN A 284 15.37 -8.48 -9.33
CA GLN A 284 16.05 -7.96 -10.52
C GLN A 284 17.21 -7.06 -10.08
N LEU A 285 16.90 -6.06 -9.26
CA LEU A 285 17.88 -5.08 -8.78
C LEU A 285 18.93 -5.60 -7.79
N SER A 286 18.77 -6.82 -7.27
CA SER A 286 19.74 -7.41 -6.31
C SER A 286 20.73 -8.36 -6.97
N ASN A 287 20.52 -8.69 -8.24
CA ASN A 287 21.43 -9.48 -9.05
C ASN A 287 22.36 -8.58 -9.90
N ASP A 288 22.24 -7.27 -9.74
CA ASP A 288 23.07 -6.23 -10.35
C ASP A 288 24.16 -5.76 -9.36
#